data_AF-A0A949JQJ0-F1
#
_entry.id   AF-A0A949JQJ0-F1
#
_cell.length_a   1.000
_cell.length_b   1.000
_cell.length_c   1.000
_cell.angle_alpha   90.00
_cell.angle_beta   90.00
_cell.angle_gamma   90.00
#
_symmetry.space_group_name_H-M   'P 1'
#
loop_
_entity.id
_entity.type
_entity.pdbx_description
1 polymer ?
#
loop_
_entity_poly.entity_id
_entity_poly.type
_entity_poly.pdbx_seq_one_letter_code
_entity_poly.pdbx_strand_id
1 'polypeptide(L)'
;MAAARKKNRKSRISMPGLTGIVVFALMVFSLSVRWSGLGRGLAPEREYFQMEVLNGTGEPGIAIRTTMQLRLMGIDVKIEGNADRFDFRESLLIDRRGNPGLMKSLSRRLGCRRVLLQIQDRPEVDVTLIIGWDRDKLRLERS
;
A
#
# COMPACT_ATOMS: atom_id res chain seq x y z
N MET A 1 -47.06 52.53 46.02
CA MET A 1 -45.96 52.94 45.11
C MET A 1 -44.92 51.82 45.10
N ALA A 2 -45.15 50.78 44.30
CA ALA A 2 -44.60 50.51 42.97
C ALA A 2 -43.16 49.93 42.99
N ALA A 3 -43.08 48.60 42.93
CA ALA A 3 -41.86 47.79 42.92
C ALA A 3 -41.20 47.78 41.53
N ALA A 4 -39.87 47.91 41.50
CA ALA A 4 -39.07 47.82 40.28
C ALA A 4 -38.90 46.36 39.82
N ARG A 5 -39.54 46.00 38.71
CA ARG A 5 -39.45 44.66 38.09
C ARG A 5 -38.22 44.59 37.18
N LYS A 6 -37.18 43.89 37.63
CA LYS A 6 -35.91 43.65 36.91
C LYS A 6 -36.17 42.88 35.61
N LYS A 7 -35.93 43.52 34.46
CA LYS A 7 -36.12 42.92 33.11
C LYS A 7 -34.95 41.98 32.80
N ASN A 8 -35.21 40.68 32.88
CA ASN A 8 -34.24 39.62 32.61
C ASN A 8 -33.99 39.50 31.09
N ARG A 9 -32.90 40.10 30.59
CA ARG A 9 -32.48 39.99 29.18
C ARG A 9 -31.77 38.66 28.97
N LYS A 10 -32.51 37.63 28.54
CA LYS A 10 -31.90 36.42 27.96
C LYS A 10 -31.12 36.84 26.71
N SER A 11 -29.79 36.75 26.77
CA SER A 11 -28.90 37.02 25.64
C SER A 11 -29.15 35.98 24.55
N ARG A 12 -29.95 36.37 23.55
CA ARG A 12 -30.27 35.57 22.38
C ARG A 12 -29.05 35.66 21.45
N ILE A 13 -28.09 34.75 21.63
CA ILE A 13 -26.93 34.61 20.76
C ILE A 13 -27.48 34.40 19.34
N SER A 14 -27.20 35.32 18.44
CA SER A 14 -27.65 35.25 17.06
C SER A 14 -26.98 34.04 16.39
N MET A 15 -27.83 33.12 15.90
CA MET A 15 -27.45 31.87 15.22
C MET A 15 -26.33 32.00 14.16
N PRO A 16 -26.20 33.09 13.37
CA PRO A 16 -25.08 33.22 12.40
C PRO A 16 -23.70 33.41 13.05
N GLY A 17 -23.61 33.92 14.28
CA GLY A 17 -22.34 34.03 14.99
C GLY A 17 -21.83 32.68 15.48
N LEU A 18 -22.74 31.81 15.92
CA LEU A 18 -22.40 30.48 16.42
C LEU A 18 -21.95 29.54 15.29
N THR A 19 -22.61 29.60 14.13
CA THR A 19 -22.21 28.79 12.96
C THR A 19 -20.82 29.17 12.45
N GLY A 20 -20.49 30.47 12.43
CA GLY A 20 -19.14 30.94 12.06
C GLY A 20 -18.06 30.39 12.98
N ILE A 21 -18.29 30.38 14.30
CA ILE A 21 -17.34 29.85 15.29
C ILE A 21 -17.13 28.34 15.10
N VAL A 22 -18.21 27.58 14.86
CA VAL A 22 -18.11 26.12 14.66
C VAL A 22 -17.33 25.79 13.38
N VAL A 23 -17.61 26.49 12.27
CA VAL A 23 -16.87 26.28 11.01
C VAL A 23 -15.40 26.66 11.17
N PHE A 24 -15.10 27.77 11.85
CA PHE A 24 -13.74 28.17 12.13
C PHE A 24 -13.00 27.17 13.03
N ALA A 25 -13.66 26.67 14.08
CA ALA A 25 -13.09 25.65 14.95
C ALA A 25 -12.80 24.34 14.20
N LEU A 26 -13.70 23.90 13.30
CA LEU A 26 -13.48 22.72 12.46
C LEU A 26 -12.33 22.94 11.46
N MET A 27 -12.19 24.15 10.90
CA MET A 27 -11.11 24.49 9.98
C MET A 27 -9.76 24.52 10.71
N VAL A 28 -9.68 25.14 11.89
CA VAL A 28 -8.48 25.16 12.72
C VAL A 28 -8.13 23.76 13.21
N PHE A 29 -9.12 22.96 13.61
CA PHE A 29 -8.91 21.57 13.98
C PHE A 29 -8.38 20.75 12.79
N SER A 30 -8.93 20.94 11.60
CA SER A 30 -8.45 20.30 10.36
C SER A 30 -7.02 20.70 10.01
N LEU A 31 -6.68 21.99 10.07
CA LEU A 31 -5.28 22.45 9.89
C LEU A 31 -4.36 21.89 10.99
N SER A 32 -4.82 21.82 12.23
CA SER A 32 -4.05 21.30 13.37
C SER A 32 -3.80 19.81 13.24
N VAL A 33 -4.76 19.02 12.75
CA VAL A 33 -4.57 17.59 12.45
C VAL A 33 -3.53 17.40 11.35
N ARG A 34 -3.47 18.31 10.36
CA ARG A 34 -2.45 18.28 9.29
C ARG A 34 -1.05 18.64 9.80
N TRP A 35 -0.92 19.61 10.72
CA TRP A 35 0.37 20.03 11.28
C TRP A 35 0.89 19.14 12.41
N SER A 36 0.02 18.59 13.25
CA SER A 36 0.39 17.77 14.41
C SER A 36 0.96 16.40 14.04
N GLY A 37 0.94 16.02 12.76
CA GLY A 37 1.37 14.70 12.32
C GLY A 37 0.47 13.55 12.82
N LEU A 38 -0.62 13.85 13.54
CA LEU A 38 -1.55 12.87 14.11
C LEU A 38 -2.24 12.02 13.02
N GLY A 39 -2.39 12.57 11.80
CA GLY A 39 -2.88 11.82 10.64
C GLY A 39 -1.86 10.86 10.00
N ARG A 40 -0.55 10.98 10.31
CA ARG A 40 0.50 10.10 9.74
C ARG A 40 0.49 8.70 10.33
N GLY A 41 -0.05 8.52 11.54
CA GLY A 41 -0.16 7.21 12.20
C GLY A 41 -1.46 6.45 11.95
N LEU A 42 -2.44 7.06 11.26
CA LEU A 42 -3.79 6.51 11.07
C LEU A 42 -4.01 5.88 9.68
N ALA A 43 -3.10 6.13 8.73
CA ALA A 43 -3.06 5.37 7.49
C ALA A 43 -2.06 4.23 7.68
N PRO A 44 -2.39 2.96 7.36
CA PRO A 44 -1.36 1.94 7.26
C PRO A 44 -0.35 2.46 6.24
N GLU A 45 0.94 2.56 6.62
CA GLU A 45 1.99 2.71 5.62
C GLU A 45 1.87 1.51 4.69
N ARG A 46 1.25 1.72 3.53
CA ARG A 46 1.41 0.79 2.43
C ARG A 46 2.87 0.93 2.06
N GLU A 47 3.67 -0.02 2.51
CA GLU A 47 5.06 -0.14 2.09
C GLU A 47 5.04 -0.33 0.58
N TYR A 48 5.28 0.76 -0.15
CA TYR A 48 5.35 0.75 -1.61
C TYR A 48 6.63 0.00 -1.97
N PHE A 49 6.50 -1.09 -2.71
CA PHE A 49 7.62 -1.85 -3.22
C PHE A 49 7.40 -2.09 -4.72
N GLN A 50 8.48 -2.13 -5.46
CA GLN A 50 8.47 -2.41 -6.89
C GLN A 50 8.93 -3.84 -7.13
N MET A 51 8.20 -4.55 -7.99
CA MET A 51 8.50 -5.93 -8.36
C MET A 51 8.93 -6.04 -9.82
N GLU A 52 9.91 -6.91 -10.04
CA GLU A 52 10.28 -7.46 -11.34
C GLU A 52 9.70 -8.86 -11.48
N VAL A 53 9.20 -9.21 -12.67
CA VAL A 53 8.65 -10.53 -12.97
C VAL A 53 9.40 -11.16 -14.15
N LEU A 54 10.05 -12.28 -13.90
CA LEU A 54 10.88 -12.99 -14.88
C LEU A 54 10.32 -14.37 -15.22
N ASN A 55 10.24 -14.67 -16.51
CA ASN A 55 9.93 -16.00 -17.00
C ASN A 55 11.14 -16.92 -16.92
N GLY A 56 11.08 -17.93 -16.05
CA GLY A 56 12.10 -18.96 -15.90
C GLY A 56 11.73 -20.32 -16.51
N THR A 57 10.66 -20.42 -17.32
CA THR A 57 10.23 -21.69 -17.95
C THR A 57 10.53 -21.78 -19.45
N GLY A 58 10.72 -20.63 -20.11
CA GLY A 58 10.88 -20.55 -21.56
C GLY A 58 9.57 -20.61 -22.34
N GLU A 59 8.42 -20.80 -21.66
CA GLU A 59 7.11 -20.76 -22.28
C GLU A 59 6.70 -19.30 -22.60
N PRO A 60 6.35 -18.96 -23.84
CA PRO A 60 6.03 -17.58 -24.21
C PRO A 60 4.85 -16.98 -23.44
N GLY A 61 4.99 -15.70 -23.07
CA GLY A 61 3.92 -14.89 -22.47
C GLY A 61 3.63 -15.17 -20.99
N ILE A 62 4.42 -16.00 -20.31
CA ILE A 62 4.23 -16.30 -18.89
C ILE A 62 4.41 -15.05 -18.02
N ALA A 63 5.50 -14.30 -18.20
CA ALA A 63 5.75 -13.10 -17.39
C ALA A 63 4.68 -12.01 -17.62
N ILE A 64 4.24 -11.81 -18.87
CA ILE A 64 3.11 -10.93 -19.23
C ILE A 64 1.84 -11.31 -18.46
N ARG A 65 1.42 -12.59 -18.54
CA ARG A 65 0.19 -13.07 -17.89
C ARG A 65 0.25 -12.90 -16.38
N THR A 66 1.36 -13.30 -15.76
CA THR A 66 1.57 -13.16 -14.32
C THR A 66 1.61 -11.70 -13.89
N THR A 67 2.23 -10.82 -14.68
CA THR A 67 2.26 -9.37 -14.42
C THR A 67 0.86 -8.77 -14.38
N MET A 68 -0.01 -9.15 -15.31
CA MET A 68 -1.42 -8.71 -15.29
C MET A 68 -2.13 -9.14 -14.00
N GLN A 69 -1.98 -10.41 -13.61
CA GLN A 69 -2.60 -10.94 -12.38
C GLN A 69 -2.06 -10.23 -11.12
N LEU A 70 -0.75 -9.98 -11.04
CA LEU A 70 -0.14 -9.27 -9.91
C LEU A 70 -0.63 -7.82 -9.82
N ARG A 71 -0.79 -7.14 -10.95
CA ARG A 71 -1.32 -5.77 -10.99
C ARG A 71 -2.78 -5.71 -10.54
N LEU A 72 -3.62 -6.70 -10.89
CA LEU A 72 -4.99 -6.82 -10.36
C LEU A 72 -4.99 -7.00 -8.83
N MET A 73 -3.99 -7.70 -8.30
CA MET A 73 -3.75 -7.82 -6.86
C MET A 73 -3.17 -6.54 -6.23
N GLY A 74 -2.98 -5.45 -6.98
CA GLY A 74 -2.43 -4.19 -6.49
C GLY A 74 -0.94 -4.23 -6.16
N ILE A 75 -0.19 -5.15 -6.79
CA ILE A 75 1.27 -5.21 -6.72
C ILE A 75 1.85 -4.38 -7.87
N ASP A 76 2.78 -3.46 -7.56
CA ASP A 76 3.45 -2.62 -8.56
C ASP A 76 4.54 -3.42 -9.26
N VAL A 77 4.25 -3.87 -10.48
CA VAL A 77 5.23 -4.53 -11.35
C VAL A 77 5.85 -3.50 -12.28
N LYS A 78 7.13 -3.23 -12.05
CA LYS A 78 7.94 -2.27 -12.81
C LYS A 78 8.56 -2.88 -14.05
N ILE A 79 9.06 -4.10 -13.95
CA ILE A 79 9.82 -4.79 -15.01
C ILE A 79 9.20 -6.16 -15.25
N GLU A 80 9.09 -6.53 -16.53
CA GLU A 80 8.62 -7.83 -17.00
C GLU A 80 9.58 -8.33 -18.08
N GLY A 81 9.98 -9.61 -18.02
CA GLY A 81 10.93 -10.17 -18.97
C GLY A 81 11.23 -11.66 -18.77
N ASN A 82 12.40 -12.07 -19.27
CA ASN A 82 12.92 -13.44 -19.16
C ASN A 82 14.02 -13.51 -18.10
N ALA A 83 14.11 -14.64 -17.40
CA ALA A 83 15.27 -14.94 -16.57
C ALA A 83 16.47 -15.34 -17.43
N ASP A 84 17.67 -15.32 -16.82
CA ASP A 84 18.92 -15.72 -17.48
C ASP A 84 18.94 -17.20 -17.91
N ARG A 85 18.04 -18.01 -17.35
CA ARG A 85 17.86 -19.44 -17.66
C ARG A 85 16.38 -19.82 -17.65
N PHE A 86 16.06 -20.96 -18.26
CA PHE A 86 14.68 -21.45 -18.42
C PHE A 86 14.42 -22.81 -17.73
N ASP A 87 15.33 -23.25 -16.86
CA ASP A 87 15.29 -24.54 -16.18
C ASP A 87 14.77 -24.44 -14.72
N PHE A 88 14.09 -23.35 -14.37
CA PHE A 88 13.58 -23.12 -13.03
C PHE A 88 12.41 -24.06 -12.73
N ARG A 89 12.66 -25.13 -11.97
CA ARG A 89 11.61 -26.08 -11.53
C ARG A 89 10.61 -25.45 -10.56
N GLU A 90 11.08 -24.54 -9.73
CA GLU A 90 10.29 -23.86 -8.70
C GLU A 90 10.39 -22.35 -8.85
N SER A 91 9.26 -21.68 -8.68
CA SER A 91 9.14 -20.23 -8.63
C SER A 91 9.81 -19.72 -7.35
N LEU A 92 10.48 -18.57 -7.45
CA LEU A 92 11.24 -18.02 -6.34
C LEU A 92 11.09 -16.50 -6.24
N LEU A 93 11.07 -16.00 -5.01
CA LEU A 93 11.15 -14.59 -4.71
C LEU A 93 12.58 -14.24 -4.30
N ILE A 94 13.11 -13.13 -4.82
CA ILE A 94 14.42 -12.59 -4.46
C ILE A 94 14.22 -11.24 -3.77
N ASP A 95 14.75 -11.11 -2.57
CA ASP A 95 14.81 -9.87 -1.82
C ASP A 95 16.06 -9.07 -2.22
N ARG A 96 15.86 -7.91 -2.85
CA ARG A 96 16.96 -7.04 -3.28
C ARG A 96 17.33 -5.98 -2.24
N ARG A 97 16.51 -5.80 -1.21
CA ARG A 97 16.62 -4.73 -0.20
C ARG A 97 16.91 -5.23 1.21
N GLY A 98 16.71 -6.53 1.48
CA GLY A 98 16.80 -7.09 2.82
C GLY A 98 15.58 -6.77 3.69
N ASN A 99 14.38 -6.82 3.12
CA ASN A 99 13.12 -6.65 3.84
C ASN A 99 12.41 -7.99 4.11
N PRO A 100 12.77 -8.70 5.20
CA PRO A 100 12.17 -10.00 5.51
C PRO A 100 10.67 -9.91 5.84
N GLY A 101 10.18 -8.75 6.33
CA GLY A 101 8.77 -8.52 6.62
C GLY A 101 7.92 -8.55 5.36
N LEU A 102 8.34 -7.79 4.34
CA LEU A 102 7.75 -7.77 3.01
C LEU A 102 7.78 -9.18 2.38
N MET A 103 8.93 -9.86 2.42
CA MET A 103 9.08 -11.18 1.80
C MET A 103 8.22 -12.25 2.47
N LYS A 104 8.05 -12.21 3.79
CA LYS A 104 7.13 -13.09 4.52
C LYS A 104 5.66 -12.81 4.19
N SER A 105 5.32 -11.55 3.92
CA SER A 105 3.99 -11.17 3.45
C SER A 105 3.74 -11.69 2.03
N LEU A 106 4.65 -11.41 1.11
CA LEU A 106 4.58 -11.80 -0.30
C LEU A 106 4.56 -13.32 -0.50
N SER A 107 5.47 -14.06 0.14
CA SER A 107 5.53 -15.53 0.05
C SER A 107 4.19 -16.18 0.44
N ARG A 108 3.58 -15.72 1.54
CA ARG A 108 2.25 -16.21 1.98
C ARG A 108 1.14 -15.82 1.03
N ARG A 109 1.16 -14.58 0.52
CA ARG A 109 0.15 -14.04 -0.39
C ARG A 109 0.17 -14.77 -1.73
N LEU A 110 1.36 -14.93 -2.32
CA LEU A 110 1.57 -15.54 -3.63
C LEU A 110 1.67 -17.07 -3.57
N GLY A 111 1.81 -17.67 -2.39
CA GLY A 111 2.03 -19.11 -2.25
C GLY A 111 3.44 -19.58 -2.66
N CYS A 112 4.35 -18.65 -2.95
CA CYS A 112 5.74 -18.95 -3.28
C CYS A 112 6.54 -19.28 -2.02
N ARG A 113 7.02 -20.52 -1.90
CA ARG A 113 7.74 -21.02 -0.71
C ARG A 113 9.22 -20.64 -0.71
N ARG A 114 9.81 -20.49 -1.90
CA ARG A 114 11.24 -20.27 -2.05
C ARG A 114 11.53 -18.77 -2.05
N VAL A 115 12.27 -18.34 -1.04
CA VAL A 115 12.69 -16.95 -0.87
C VAL A 115 14.21 -16.91 -0.72
N LEU A 116 14.86 -16.05 -1.48
CA LEU A 116 16.31 -15.83 -1.42
C LEU A 116 16.60 -14.36 -1.09
N LEU A 117 17.64 -14.13 -0.30
CA LEU A 117 18.17 -12.80 -0.04
C LEU A 117 19.36 -12.54 -0.97
N GLN A 118 19.27 -11.51 -1.80
CA GLN A 118 20.35 -11.05 -2.67
C GLN A 118 20.36 -9.53 -2.73
N ILE A 119 20.88 -8.93 -1.66
CA ILE A 119 20.96 -7.47 -1.52
C ILE A 119 21.84 -6.89 -2.63
N GLN A 120 21.39 -5.78 -3.21
CA GLN A 120 22.18 -4.94 -4.11
C GLN A 120 22.28 -3.53 -3.52
N ASP A 121 23.36 -2.82 -3.80
CA ASP A 121 23.56 -1.46 -3.30
C ASP A 121 22.55 -0.46 -3.87
N ARG A 122 22.19 -0.64 -5.16
CA ARG A 122 21.27 0.23 -5.90
C ARG A 122 20.35 -0.60 -6.81
N PRO A 123 19.43 -1.39 -6.23
CA PRO A 123 18.57 -2.23 -7.03
C PRO A 123 17.52 -1.39 -7.77
N GLU A 124 17.18 -1.79 -9.00
CA GLU A 124 16.13 -1.15 -9.79
C GLU A 124 14.72 -1.45 -9.26
N VAL A 125 14.56 -2.60 -8.59
CA VAL A 125 13.33 -3.11 -7.97
C VAL A 125 13.63 -3.67 -6.58
N ASP A 126 12.63 -3.74 -5.71
CA ASP A 126 12.83 -4.25 -4.35
C ASP A 126 12.72 -5.77 -4.29
N VAL A 127 11.92 -6.36 -5.17
CA VAL A 127 11.65 -7.80 -5.22
C VAL A 127 11.70 -8.31 -6.66
N THR A 128 12.36 -9.45 -6.89
CA THR A 128 12.27 -10.19 -8.16
C THR A 128 11.43 -11.45 -7.95
N LEU A 129 10.42 -11.70 -8.77
CA LEU A 129 9.72 -12.99 -8.88
C LEU A 129 10.20 -13.71 -10.14
N ILE A 130 10.89 -14.83 -9.99
CA ILE A 130 11.17 -15.74 -11.10
C ILE A 130 10.10 -16.82 -11.12
N ILE A 131 9.42 -16.98 -12.25
CA ILE A 131 8.36 -17.96 -12.46
C ILE A 131 8.98 -19.27 -12.92
N GLY A 132 8.78 -20.33 -12.14
CA GLY A 132 9.19 -21.68 -12.47
C GLY A 132 8.06 -22.55 -13.02
N TRP A 133 8.39 -23.80 -13.32
CA TRP A 133 7.44 -24.80 -13.82
C TRP A 133 6.31 -25.14 -12.85
N ASP A 134 6.48 -24.83 -11.57
CA ASP A 134 5.45 -24.97 -10.55
C ASP A 134 4.47 -23.79 -10.47
N ARG A 135 4.45 -22.90 -11.48
CA ARG A 135 3.61 -21.68 -11.52
C ARG A 135 2.14 -21.88 -11.14
N ASP A 136 1.58 -23.06 -11.42
CA ASP A 136 0.20 -23.40 -11.07
C ASP A 136 -0.04 -23.53 -9.55
N LYS A 137 1.03 -23.62 -8.75
CA LYS A 137 0.98 -23.58 -7.29
C LYS A 137 0.94 -22.15 -6.74
N LEU A 138 1.21 -21.13 -7.58
CA LEU A 138 1.10 -19.74 -7.17
C LEU A 138 -0.38 -19.34 -7.04
N ARG A 139 -0.65 -18.52 -6.02
CA ARG A 139 -1.97 -17.96 -5.72
C ARG A 139 -2.17 -16.66 -6.49
N LEU A 140 -2.29 -16.77 -7.80
CA LEU A 140 -2.61 -15.66 -8.68
C LEU A 140 -4.12 -15.63 -8.94
N GLU A 141 -4.71 -14.45 -9.13
CA GLU A 141 -6.13 -14.33 -9.45
C GLU A 141 -6.45 -15.05 -10.76
N ARG A 142 -7.53 -15.85 -10.78
CA ARG A 142 -8.02 -16.47 -12.00
C ARG A 142 -8.81 -15.43 -12.79
N SER A 143 -8.39 -15.19 -14.03
CA SER A 143 -9.16 -14.50 -15.06
C SER A 143 -10.32 -15.35 -15.55
#